data_AF-A0A9E4J6H8-F1
#
_entry.id   AF-A0A9E4J6H8-F1
#
_cell.length_a   1.000
_cell.length_b   1.000
_cell.length_c   1.000
_cell.angle_alpha   90.00
_cell.angle_beta   90.00
_cell.angle_gamma   90.00
#
_symmetry.space_group_name_H-M   'P 1'
#
loop_
_entity.id
_entity.type
_entity.pdbx_description
1 polymer ?
#
loop_
_entity_poly.entity_id
_entity_poly.type
_entity_poly.pdbx_seq_one_letter_code
_entity_poly.pdbx_strand_id
1 'polypeptide(L)'
;MEIRAEVRLNREAGDKNDEVIQHRINQVAAELAAGTSFWHERFDRLLMPASEGSDLKRHKGEISRFRRWAVMTDPGPALLEFFAGTQIAPAYAITERSENGDDGPSTTRTATLTFRPAGGSPPTGDELADARRELLRFANAIVRFQGTVDELWSYLEDNPEKRRTWISVLAFGDEEALDELERDLSDYEEELWTRLFDDLLSALWPDTDLSDADGFAPYERLQQAFDAFPATLTVKPDGQVVEAVGFVEADGAYVLSAGDISWAVVDVLEETVSPSFVGFWASVDFEDLFGGSPGARTDDEDCDLDRRLEETLALPFVVRPARAPEIADALENALTPLGEHRLRWIRDPQ
;
A
#
# COMPACT_ATOMS: atom_id res chain seq x y z
N MET A 1 7.74 0.01 21.35
CA MET A 1 6.88 -0.39 20.20
C MET A 1 6.54 0.85 19.41
N GLU A 2 6.59 0.83 18.08
CA GLU A 2 6.21 1.96 17.23
C GLU A 2 4.86 1.69 16.55
N ILE A 3 3.95 2.66 16.62
CA ILE A 3 2.68 2.69 15.89
C ILE A 3 2.85 3.72 14.78
N ARG A 4 2.53 3.37 13.53
CA ARG A 4 2.67 4.25 12.38
C ARG A 4 1.41 4.23 11.51
N ALA A 5 0.76 5.37 11.38
CA ALA A 5 -0.32 5.55 10.41
C ALA A 5 0.19 6.40 9.24
N GLU A 6 -0.22 6.01 8.04
CA GLU A 6 0.03 6.75 6.82
C GLU A 6 -1.30 6.99 6.12
N VAL A 7 -1.51 8.23 5.70
CA VAL A 7 -2.68 8.68 4.94
C VAL A 7 -2.17 9.31 3.66
N ARG A 8 -2.64 8.81 2.53
CA ARG A 8 -2.40 9.42 1.22
C ARG A 8 -3.72 9.96 0.71
N LEU A 9 -3.68 11.19 0.19
CA LEU A 9 -4.85 11.82 -0.42
C LEU A 9 -4.72 11.73 -1.93
N ASN A 10 -5.58 10.96 -2.57
CA ASN A 10 -5.68 10.92 -4.02
C ASN A 10 -6.52 12.11 -4.50
N ARG A 11 -5.87 13.26 -4.73
CA ARG A 11 -6.52 14.50 -5.21
C ARG A 11 -7.11 14.36 -6.61
N GLU A 12 -6.49 13.52 -7.43
CA GLU A 12 -6.87 13.29 -8.83
C GLU A 12 -8.22 12.57 -8.94
N ALA A 13 -8.64 11.82 -7.92
CA ALA A 13 -9.97 11.22 -7.86
C ALA A 13 -11.10 12.27 -7.80
N GLY A 14 -10.85 13.47 -7.25
CA GLY A 14 -11.83 14.54 -7.14
C GLY A 14 -12.06 15.33 -8.43
N ASP A 15 -11.06 15.38 -9.31
CA ASP A 15 -11.11 16.20 -10.52
C ASP A 15 -11.84 15.53 -11.70
N LYS A 16 -12.31 14.28 -11.53
CA LYS A 16 -13.23 13.59 -12.47
C LYS A 16 -14.69 14.09 -12.40
N ASN A 17 -14.90 15.39 -12.21
CA ASN A 17 -16.22 16.03 -12.04
C ASN A 17 -17.06 15.54 -10.84
N ASP A 18 -16.43 14.92 -9.84
CA ASP A 18 -17.13 14.50 -8.64
C ASP A 18 -16.87 15.50 -7.50
N GLU A 19 -17.73 16.53 -7.46
CA GLU A 19 -17.68 17.57 -6.43
C GLU A 19 -17.75 17.00 -5.01
N VAL A 20 -18.36 15.82 -4.80
CA VAL A 20 -18.50 15.20 -3.49
C VAL A 20 -17.15 14.63 -3.04
N ILE A 21 -16.46 13.91 -3.92
CA ILE A 21 -15.13 13.36 -3.65
C ILE A 21 -14.13 14.49 -3.43
N GLN A 22 -14.15 15.50 -4.30
CA GLN A 22 -13.20 16.61 -4.18
C GLN A 22 -13.46 17.42 -2.90
N HIS A 23 -14.73 17.64 -2.54
CA HIS A 23 -15.07 18.25 -1.27
C HIS A 23 -14.55 17.42 -0.09
N ARG A 24 -14.69 16.09 -0.14
CA ARG A 24 -14.22 15.19 0.92
C ARG A 24 -12.69 15.21 1.04
N ILE A 25 -11.95 15.14 -0.07
CA ILE A 25 -10.49 15.19 -0.06
C ILE A 25 -10.01 16.54 0.52
N ASN A 26 -10.62 17.64 0.08
CA ASN A 26 -10.32 18.98 0.58
C ASN A 26 -10.62 19.11 2.08
N GLN A 27 -11.73 18.53 2.55
CA GLN A 27 -12.06 18.47 3.96
C GLN A 27 -11.01 17.69 4.75
N VAL A 28 -10.67 16.47 4.32
CA VAL A 28 -9.66 15.64 5.02
C VAL A 28 -8.30 16.33 5.04
N ALA A 29 -7.90 16.97 3.94
CA ALA A 29 -6.68 17.75 3.91
C ALA A 29 -6.70 18.94 4.88
N ALA A 30 -7.80 19.70 4.93
CA ALA A 30 -7.96 20.78 5.89
C ALA A 30 -7.87 20.27 7.32
N GLU A 31 -8.50 19.12 7.61
CA GLU A 31 -8.42 18.45 8.92
C GLU A 31 -6.99 17.98 9.24
N LEU A 32 -6.26 17.44 8.27
CA LEU A 32 -4.87 17.01 8.44
C LEU A 32 -3.93 18.20 8.69
N ALA A 33 -4.09 19.30 7.95
CA ALA A 33 -3.32 20.53 8.16
C ALA A 33 -3.62 21.20 9.49
N ALA A 34 -4.90 21.18 9.91
CA ALA A 34 -5.34 21.78 11.16
C ALA A 34 -5.03 20.90 12.39
N GLY A 35 -4.59 19.65 12.18
CA GLY A 35 -4.39 18.69 13.25
C GLY A 35 -5.69 18.21 13.89
N THR A 36 -6.82 18.33 13.19
CA THR A 36 -8.16 17.93 13.68
C THR A 36 -8.66 16.65 13.04
N SER A 37 -7.84 15.99 12.21
CA SER A 37 -8.25 14.73 11.58
C SER A 37 -8.41 13.62 12.62
N PHE A 38 -9.23 12.62 12.28
CA PHE A 38 -9.42 11.43 13.10
C PHE A 38 -8.09 10.72 13.45
N TRP A 39 -7.11 10.77 12.54
CA TRP A 39 -5.76 10.27 12.80
C TRP A 39 -5.04 11.09 13.87
N HIS A 40 -5.19 12.41 13.86
CA HIS A 40 -4.61 13.20 14.95
C HIS A 40 -5.25 12.85 16.28
N GLU A 41 -6.57 12.77 16.32
CA GLU A 41 -7.30 12.41 17.52
C GLU A 41 -6.88 11.04 18.08
N ARG A 42 -6.74 10.00 17.23
CA ARG A 42 -6.25 8.68 17.66
C ARG A 42 -4.86 8.74 18.28
N PHE A 43 -3.94 9.49 17.71
CA PHE A 43 -2.58 9.63 18.24
C PHE A 43 -2.52 10.53 19.47
N ASP A 44 -3.33 11.59 19.54
CA ASP A 44 -3.37 12.53 20.68
C ASP A 44 -3.92 11.86 21.96
N ARG A 45 -4.72 10.81 21.79
CA ARG A 45 -5.23 9.98 22.90
C ARG A 45 -4.18 8.99 23.44
N LEU A 46 -3.05 8.80 22.73
CA LEU A 46 -1.97 7.94 23.22
C LEU A 46 -1.34 8.57 24.46
N LEU A 47 -1.53 7.93 25.61
CA LEU A 47 -0.97 8.42 26.86
C LEU A 47 0.56 8.24 26.86
N MET A 48 1.28 9.36 26.89
CA MET A 48 2.74 9.44 27.12
C MET A 48 3.59 8.61 26.13
N PRO A 49 3.58 8.92 24.82
CA PRO A 49 4.56 8.34 23.92
C PRO A 49 5.98 8.74 24.35
N ALA A 50 6.92 7.80 24.26
CA ALA A 50 8.35 8.08 24.47
C ALA A 50 8.90 9.02 23.39
N SER A 51 8.36 8.93 22.19
CA SER A 51 8.56 9.90 21.11
C SER A 51 7.36 9.85 20.18
N GLU A 52 6.97 10.99 19.62
CA GLU A 52 5.99 11.06 18.54
C GLU A 52 6.48 12.01 17.46
N GLY A 53 5.89 11.90 16.27
CA GLY A 53 6.14 12.83 15.20
C GLY A 53 5.13 12.70 14.08
N SER A 54 5.10 13.71 13.22
CA SER A 54 4.36 13.71 11.99
C SER A 54 5.21 14.26 10.85
N ASP A 55 4.93 13.79 9.66
CA ASP A 55 5.48 14.28 8.41
C ASP A 55 4.31 14.59 7.47
N LEU A 56 4.33 15.76 6.86
CA LEU A 56 3.28 16.23 5.99
C LEU A 56 3.95 16.72 4.71
N LYS A 57 3.78 15.94 3.65
CA LYS A 57 4.25 16.30 2.32
C LYS A 57 3.16 17.04 1.57
N ARG A 58 3.59 18.11 0.91
CA ARG A 58 2.75 18.88 0.01
C ARG A 58 3.23 18.73 -1.42
N HIS A 59 2.28 18.60 -2.33
CA HIS A 59 2.48 18.68 -3.76
C HIS A 59 1.71 19.91 -4.28
N LYS A 60 2.35 20.80 -5.05
CA LYS A 60 1.76 22.06 -5.53
C LYS A 60 1.08 22.93 -4.45
N GLY A 61 1.55 22.86 -3.20
CA GLY A 61 0.98 23.59 -2.06
C GLY A 61 -0.17 22.89 -1.35
N GLU A 62 -0.69 21.80 -1.91
CA GLU A 62 -1.75 20.96 -1.36
C GLU A 62 -1.18 19.73 -0.64
N ILE A 63 -1.94 19.13 0.27
CA ILE A 63 -1.47 17.97 1.05
C ILE A 63 -1.67 16.69 0.21
N SER A 64 -0.58 15.99 -0.08
CA SER A 64 -0.59 14.73 -0.83
C SER A 64 -0.35 13.51 0.07
N ARG A 65 0.48 13.67 1.11
CA ARG A 65 0.79 12.59 2.06
C ARG A 65 0.94 13.11 3.47
N PHE A 66 0.35 12.38 4.41
CA PHE A 66 0.51 12.60 5.84
C PHE A 66 0.94 11.29 6.51
N ARG A 67 1.97 11.35 7.34
CA ARG A 67 2.43 10.23 8.15
C ARG A 67 2.49 10.69 9.60
N ARG A 68 1.99 9.85 10.52
CA ARG A 68 2.12 10.07 11.96
C ARG A 68 2.63 8.82 12.64
N TRP A 69 3.51 8.99 13.61
CA TRP A 69 4.06 7.87 14.37
C TRP A 69 4.19 8.21 15.85
N ALA A 70 4.15 7.16 16.67
CA ALA A 70 4.36 7.24 18.11
C ALA A 70 5.08 5.98 18.58
N VAL A 71 6.04 6.17 19.49
CA VAL A 71 6.80 5.09 20.12
C VAL A 71 6.33 4.97 21.57
N MET A 72 5.81 3.80 21.93
CA MET A 72 5.27 3.50 23.26
C MET A 72 6.27 2.66 24.06
N THR A 73 6.46 3.04 25.33
CA THR A 73 7.18 2.25 26.35
C THR A 73 6.26 1.28 27.09
N ASP A 74 4.99 1.65 27.30
CA ASP A 74 3.94 0.76 27.79
C ASP A 74 2.83 0.64 26.72
N PRO A 75 2.87 -0.41 25.89
CA PRO A 75 1.97 -0.52 24.75
C PRO A 75 0.54 -0.91 25.15
N GLY A 76 0.29 -1.45 26.35
CA GLY A 76 -1.02 -2.02 26.70
C GLY A 76 -2.16 -1.00 26.67
N PRO A 77 -2.17 0.02 27.55
CA PRO A 77 -3.20 1.05 27.56
C PRO A 77 -3.25 1.85 26.26
N ALA A 78 -2.08 2.12 25.68
CA ALA A 78 -1.93 2.88 24.44
C ALA A 78 -2.62 2.20 23.25
N LEU A 79 -2.45 0.88 23.10
CA LEU A 79 -3.09 0.12 22.03
C LEU A 79 -4.60 0.06 22.22
N LEU A 80 -5.08 -0.14 23.46
CA LEU A 80 -6.52 -0.17 23.73
C LEU A 80 -7.20 1.13 23.29
N GLU A 81 -6.58 2.27 23.58
CA GLU A 81 -7.09 3.56 23.16
C GLU A 81 -6.93 3.77 21.64
N PHE A 82 -5.78 3.40 21.08
CA PHE A 82 -5.52 3.53 19.64
C PHE A 82 -6.53 2.75 18.80
N PHE A 83 -6.90 1.54 19.23
CA PHE A 83 -7.86 0.66 18.55
C PHE A 83 -9.29 0.84 19.06
N ALA A 84 -9.55 1.83 19.92
CA ALA A 84 -10.92 2.12 20.36
C ALA A 84 -11.83 2.37 19.16
N GLY A 85 -13.01 1.75 19.17
CA GLY A 85 -13.99 1.83 18.08
C GLY A 85 -13.62 1.05 16.81
N THR A 86 -12.56 0.24 16.83
CA THR A 86 -12.26 -0.73 15.76
C THR A 86 -12.82 -2.11 16.09
N GLN A 87 -12.82 -3.01 15.09
CA GLN A 87 -13.11 -4.43 15.31
C GLN A 87 -11.92 -5.20 15.90
N ILE A 88 -10.90 -4.53 16.48
CA ILE A 88 -9.69 -5.15 16.99
C ILE A 88 -9.57 -4.93 18.50
N ALA A 89 -9.32 -6.01 19.24
CA ALA A 89 -9.00 -6.04 20.66
C ALA A 89 -7.50 -6.33 20.81
N PRO A 90 -6.68 -5.30 21.03
CA PRO A 90 -5.30 -5.52 21.41
C PRO A 90 -5.21 -5.97 22.88
N ALA A 91 -4.25 -6.83 23.16
CA ALA A 91 -3.88 -7.25 24.50
C ALA A 91 -2.36 -7.32 24.61
N TYR A 92 -1.82 -6.72 25.68
CA TYR A 92 -0.41 -6.81 26.02
C TYR A 92 -0.27 -7.33 27.45
N ALA A 93 0.54 -8.37 27.65
CA ALA A 93 0.77 -8.96 28.95
C ALA A 93 2.24 -9.36 29.13
N ILE A 94 2.75 -9.17 30.34
CA ILE A 94 4.05 -9.69 30.78
C ILE A 94 3.79 -10.78 31.81
N THR A 95 4.31 -11.97 31.56
CA THR A 95 4.24 -13.11 32.48
C THR A 95 5.64 -13.43 33.00
N GLU A 96 5.78 -13.55 34.32
CA GLU A 96 7.02 -13.97 34.96
C GLU A 96 6.93 -15.45 35.34
N ARG A 97 7.96 -16.23 35.01
CA ARG A 97 8.09 -17.62 35.42
C ARG A 97 9.37 -17.77 36.22
N SER A 98 9.23 -18.08 37.51
CA SER A 98 10.34 -18.44 38.38
C SER A 98 10.59 -19.94 38.27
N GLU A 99 11.79 -20.33 37.87
CA GLU A 99 12.24 -21.72 37.93
C GLU A 99 13.31 -21.85 39.01
N ASN A 100 13.11 -22.80 39.92
CA ASN A 100 14.13 -23.21 40.88
C ASN A 100 15.01 -24.26 40.21
N GLY A 101 16.04 -23.80 39.49
CA GLY A 101 17.09 -24.67 38.98
C GLY A 101 18.17 -24.93 40.04
N ASP A 102 19.02 -25.94 39.79
CA ASP A 102 20.18 -26.25 40.65
C ASP A 102 21.19 -25.08 40.73
N ASP A 103 21.16 -24.16 39.76
CA ASP A 103 22.01 -22.95 39.69
C ASP A 103 21.39 -21.71 40.37
N GLY A 104 20.26 -21.85 41.07
CA GLY A 104 19.55 -20.77 41.76
C GLY A 104 18.27 -20.30 41.07
N PRO A 105 17.55 -19.32 41.66
CA PRO A 105 16.31 -18.82 41.09
C PRO A 105 16.59 -18.03 39.80
N SER A 106 16.07 -18.53 38.68
CA SER A 106 16.02 -17.80 37.41
C SER A 106 14.59 -17.32 37.16
N THR A 107 14.42 -16.03 36.86
CA THR A 107 13.12 -15.45 36.52
C THR A 107 13.12 -15.08 35.05
N THR A 108 12.39 -15.84 34.24
CA THR A 108 12.18 -15.52 32.82
C THR A 108 10.94 -14.66 32.70
N ARG A 109 11.09 -13.47 32.10
CA ARG A 109 9.97 -12.59 31.76
C ARG A 109 9.59 -12.79 30.30
N THR A 110 8.34 -13.17 30.04
CA THR A 110 7.80 -13.31 28.69
C THR A 110 6.78 -12.22 28.44
N ALA A 111 6.99 -11.41 27.40
CA ALA A 111 5.99 -10.48 26.91
C ALA A 111 5.17 -11.14 25.79
N THR A 112 3.86 -10.90 25.80
CA THR A 112 2.92 -11.37 24.78
C THR A 112 2.06 -10.19 24.33
N LEU A 113 2.09 -9.91 23.03
CA LEU A 113 1.21 -8.97 22.35
C LEU A 113 0.24 -9.77 21.49
N THR A 114 -1.04 -9.43 21.51
CA THR A 114 -2.07 -10.14 20.75
C THR A 114 -3.08 -9.15 20.20
N PHE A 115 -3.51 -9.34 18.96
CA PHE A 115 -4.64 -8.65 18.34
C PHE A 115 -5.67 -9.70 17.96
N ARG A 116 -6.92 -9.50 18.38
CA ARG A 116 -8.03 -10.40 18.06
C ARG A 116 -9.23 -9.59 17.57
N PRO A 117 -10.15 -10.17 16.81
CA PRO A 117 -11.44 -9.53 16.55
C PRO A 117 -12.17 -9.17 17.87
N ALA A 118 -12.59 -7.91 18.00
CA ALA A 118 -13.33 -7.37 19.13
C ALA A 118 -14.77 -7.07 18.73
N GLY A 119 -15.71 -7.92 19.15
CA GLY A 119 -17.10 -7.54 19.41
C GLY A 119 -17.95 -6.91 18.28
N GLY A 120 -17.42 -6.71 17.08
CA GLY A 120 -18.21 -6.49 15.88
C GLY A 120 -18.80 -7.82 15.42
N SER A 121 -20.00 -7.79 14.82
CA SER A 121 -20.39 -8.94 14.00
C SER A 121 -19.29 -9.13 12.96
N PRO A 122 -18.72 -10.33 12.81
CA PRO A 122 -17.87 -10.60 11.65
C PRO A 122 -18.67 -10.20 10.40
N PRO A 123 -17.99 -9.79 9.32
CA PRO A 123 -18.68 -9.45 8.09
C PRO A 123 -19.63 -10.59 7.74
N THR A 124 -20.87 -10.23 7.46
CA THR A 124 -21.93 -11.14 7.08
C THR A 124 -21.52 -11.92 5.83
N GLY A 125 -22.17 -13.06 5.60
CA GLY A 125 -21.92 -13.83 4.37
C GLY A 125 -22.12 -12.99 3.11
N ASP A 126 -23.06 -12.05 3.15
CA ASP A 126 -23.33 -11.12 2.05
C ASP A 126 -22.21 -10.08 1.91
N GLU A 127 -21.74 -9.46 3.00
CA GLU A 127 -20.60 -8.52 2.97
C GLU A 127 -19.31 -9.18 2.45
N LEU A 128 -19.03 -10.43 2.87
CA LEU A 128 -17.89 -11.20 2.35
C LEU A 128 -18.07 -11.57 0.87
N ALA A 129 -19.28 -11.94 0.45
CA ALA A 129 -19.56 -12.23 -0.95
C ALA A 129 -19.39 -10.98 -1.82
N ASP A 130 -19.81 -9.82 -1.33
CA ASP A 130 -19.71 -8.53 -2.01
C ASP A 130 -18.25 -8.11 -2.13
N ALA A 131 -17.48 -8.21 -1.05
CA ALA A 131 -16.05 -7.92 -1.06
C ALA A 131 -15.29 -8.87 -2.01
N ARG A 132 -15.62 -10.16 -2.06
CA ARG A 132 -15.04 -11.09 -3.06
C ARG A 132 -15.43 -10.76 -4.49
N ARG A 133 -16.65 -10.26 -4.72
CA ARG A 133 -17.05 -9.78 -6.06
C ARG A 133 -16.21 -8.58 -6.48
N GLU A 134 -15.91 -7.67 -5.55
CA GLU A 134 -14.98 -6.57 -5.81
C GLU A 134 -13.57 -7.07 -6.07
N LEU A 135 -13.00 -7.98 -5.25
CA LEU A 135 -11.69 -8.58 -5.52
C LEU A 135 -11.61 -9.22 -6.91
N LEU A 136 -12.67 -9.93 -7.33
CA LEU A 136 -12.75 -10.48 -8.68
C LEU A 136 -12.81 -9.39 -9.76
N ARG A 137 -13.48 -8.27 -9.51
CA ARG A 137 -13.48 -7.11 -10.44
C ARG A 137 -12.07 -6.54 -10.59
N PHE A 138 -11.34 -6.34 -9.49
CA PHE A 138 -9.95 -5.89 -9.49
C PHE A 138 -9.06 -6.88 -10.25
N ALA A 139 -9.20 -8.16 -9.96
CA ALA A 139 -8.44 -9.20 -10.61
C ALA A 139 -8.70 -9.26 -12.13
N ASN A 140 -9.93 -9.01 -12.57
CA ASN A 140 -10.23 -8.89 -14.00
C ASN A 140 -9.56 -7.67 -14.64
N ALA A 141 -9.48 -6.53 -13.94
CA ALA A 141 -8.75 -5.36 -14.44
C ALA A 141 -7.26 -5.66 -14.60
N ILE A 142 -6.66 -6.36 -13.64
CA ILE A 142 -5.26 -6.83 -13.72
C ILE A 142 -5.07 -7.78 -14.91
N VAL A 143 -5.99 -8.71 -15.15
CA VAL A 143 -5.91 -9.61 -16.32
C VAL A 143 -6.00 -8.84 -17.64
N ARG A 144 -6.88 -7.83 -17.73
CA ARG A 144 -6.95 -6.98 -18.93
C ARG A 144 -5.64 -6.23 -19.15
N PHE A 145 -5.10 -5.62 -18.09
CA PHE A 145 -3.79 -4.98 -18.13
C PHE A 145 -2.68 -5.93 -18.58
N GLN A 146 -2.60 -7.14 -18.00
CA GLN A 146 -1.64 -8.17 -18.45
C GLN A 146 -1.79 -8.49 -19.94
N GLY A 147 -3.03 -8.57 -20.45
CA GLY A 147 -3.29 -8.78 -21.87
C GLY A 147 -2.81 -7.64 -22.76
N THR A 148 -3.04 -6.39 -22.34
CA THR A 148 -2.59 -5.20 -23.07
C THR A 148 -1.06 -5.06 -23.04
N VAL A 149 -0.42 -5.44 -21.93
CA VAL A 149 1.05 -5.51 -21.84
C VAL A 149 1.62 -6.61 -22.74
N ASP A 150 0.99 -7.78 -22.80
CA ASP A 150 1.43 -8.89 -23.68
C ASP A 150 1.37 -8.47 -25.16
N GLU A 151 0.31 -7.76 -25.53
CA GLU A 151 0.15 -7.17 -26.87
C GLU A 151 1.25 -6.14 -27.15
N LEU A 152 1.52 -5.23 -26.21
CA LEU A 152 2.59 -4.26 -26.35
C LEU A 152 3.97 -4.93 -26.43
N TRP A 153 4.21 -5.98 -25.66
CA TRP A 153 5.49 -6.66 -25.64
C TRP A 153 5.74 -7.35 -26.97
N SER A 154 4.71 -7.99 -27.53
CA SER A 154 4.72 -8.56 -28.87
C SER A 154 4.96 -7.49 -29.94
N TYR A 155 4.28 -6.35 -29.85
CA TYR A 155 4.48 -5.22 -30.76
C TYR A 155 5.93 -4.71 -30.73
N LEU A 156 6.48 -4.50 -29.54
CA LEU A 156 7.86 -4.05 -29.37
C LEU A 156 8.87 -5.12 -29.79
N GLU A 157 8.50 -6.40 -29.74
CA GLU A 157 9.31 -7.47 -30.30
C GLU A 157 9.47 -7.34 -31.82
N ASP A 158 8.36 -7.06 -32.51
CA ASP A 158 8.29 -6.86 -33.96
C ASP A 158 8.85 -5.49 -34.42
N ASN A 159 8.89 -4.49 -33.52
CA ASN A 159 9.36 -3.12 -33.79
C ASN A 159 10.50 -2.73 -32.82
N PRO A 160 11.68 -3.37 -32.92
CA PRO A 160 12.77 -3.20 -31.94
C PRO A 160 13.30 -1.77 -31.83
N GLU A 161 13.18 -0.96 -32.88
CA GLU A 161 13.54 0.45 -32.89
C GLU A 161 12.69 1.31 -31.95
N LYS A 162 11.42 0.90 -31.70
CA LYS A 162 10.50 1.61 -30.81
C LYS A 162 10.72 1.27 -29.33
N ARG A 163 11.38 0.14 -29.02
CA ARG A 163 11.60 -0.35 -27.65
C ARG A 163 12.19 0.69 -26.72
N ARG A 164 13.23 1.39 -27.16
CA ARG A 164 13.94 2.36 -26.32
C ARG A 164 12.98 3.47 -25.89
N THR A 165 12.31 4.11 -26.84
CA THR A 165 11.39 5.22 -26.58
C THR A 165 10.26 4.76 -25.66
N TRP A 166 9.56 3.66 -25.97
CA TRP A 166 8.47 3.14 -25.15
C TRP A 166 8.89 2.78 -23.72
N ILE A 167 10.01 2.06 -23.54
CA ILE A 167 10.49 1.67 -22.20
C ILE A 167 11.00 2.89 -21.41
N SER A 168 11.59 3.89 -22.08
CA SER A 168 12.02 5.14 -21.43
C SER A 168 10.82 5.87 -20.82
N VAL A 169 9.70 5.93 -21.54
CA VAL A 169 8.48 6.53 -21.01
C VAL A 169 7.86 5.65 -19.93
N LEU A 170 7.66 4.36 -20.19
CA LEU A 170 6.92 3.50 -19.27
C LEU A 170 7.65 3.26 -17.95
N ALA A 171 8.95 3.01 -17.96
CA ALA A 171 9.69 2.66 -16.75
C ALA A 171 10.29 3.87 -16.01
N PHE A 172 10.38 5.03 -16.66
CA PHE A 172 11.12 6.18 -16.12
C PHE A 172 10.44 7.54 -16.33
N GLY A 173 9.28 7.59 -17.02
CA GLY A 173 8.57 8.85 -17.31
C GLY A 173 9.43 9.84 -18.07
N ASP A 174 10.25 9.36 -19.01
CA ASP A 174 11.14 10.24 -19.76
C ASP A 174 10.33 11.17 -20.68
N GLU A 175 10.34 12.47 -20.36
CA GLU A 175 9.58 13.50 -21.08
C GLU A 175 10.03 13.66 -22.54
N GLU A 176 11.34 13.55 -22.83
CA GLU A 176 11.84 13.67 -24.21
C GLU A 176 11.39 12.47 -25.04
N ALA A 177 11.43 11.27 -24.44
CA ALA A 177 10.89 10.07 -25.08
C ALA A 177 9.36 10.13 -25.25
N LEU A 178 8.62 10.76 -24.33
CA LEU A 178 7.18 10.96 -24.45
C LEU A 178 6.86 11.89 -25.61
N ASP A 179 7.56 13.02 -25.70
CA ASP A 179 7.48 13.99 -26.80
C ASP A 179 7.80 13.35 -28.17
N GLU A 180 8.80 12.46 -28.22
CA GLU A 180 9.15 11.70 -29.42
C GLU A 180 8.05 10.70 -29.76
N LEU A 181 7.56 9.97 -28.76
CA LEU A 181 6.49 8.98 -28.92
C LEU A 181 5.25 9.65 -29.51
N GLU A 182 4.70 10.67 -28.84
CA GLU A 182 3.48 11.38 -29.26
C GLU A 182 3.54 11.94 -30.69
N ARG A 183 4.73 12.30 -31.18
CA ARG A 183 4.91 12.83 -32.55
C ARG A 183 4.86 11.75 -33.63
N ASP A 184 5.16 10.51 -33.29
CA ASP A 184 5.37 9.41 -34.24
C ASP A 184 4.54 8.16 -33.89
N LEU A 185 3.43 8.34 -33.16
CA LEU A 185 2.41 7.29 -32.97
C LEU A 185 1.63 7.10 -34.27
N SER A 186 1.57 5.87 -34.75
CA SER A 186 0.53 5.41 -35.66
C SER A 186 -0.82 5.25 -34.95
N ASP A 187 -1.91 5.23 -35.70
CA ASP A 187 -3.27 5.02 -35.16
C ASP A 187 -3.36 3.78 -34.23
N TYR A 188 -2.63 2.70 -34.58
CA TYR A 188 -2.58 1.48 -33.77
C TYR A 188 -1.80 1.69 -32.46
N GLU A 189 -0.66 2.38 -32.51
CA GLU A 189 0.13 2.68 -31.32
C GLU A 189 -0.62 3.63 -30.38
N GLU A 190 -1.38 4.60 -30.91
CA GLU A 190 -2.23 5.51 -30.11
C GLU A 190 -3.36 4.75 -29.39
N GLU A 191 -4.02 3.81 -30.09
CA GLU A 191 -5.03 2.93 -29.48
C GLU A 191 -4.42 2.05 -28.39
N LEU A 192 -3.25 1.47 -28.66
CA LEU A 192 -2.53 0.61 -27.71
C LEU A 192 -2.07 1.40 -26.48
N TRP A 193 -1.54 2.61 -26.66
CA TRP A 193 -1.16 3.52 -25.59
C TRP A 193 -2.36 3.86 -24.71
N THR A 194 -3.46 4.33 -25.31
CA THR A 194 -4.67 4.71 -24.57
C THR A 194 -5.21 3.55 -23.74
N ARG A 195 -5.33 2.37 -24.35
CA ARG A 195 -5.82 1.17 -23.66
C ARG A 195 -4.88 0.70 -22.55
N LEU A 196 -3.56 0.80 -22.76
CA LEU A 196 -2.57 0.47 -21.73
C LEU A 196 -2.76 1.32 -20.48
N PHE A 197 -2.91 2.64 -20.66
CA PHE A 197 -3.14 3.55 -19.54
C PHE A 197 -4.49 3.31 -18.86
N ASP A 198 -5.56 3.15 -19.62
CA ASP A 198 -6.89 2.86 -19.05
C ASP A 198 -6.90 1.56 -18.23
N ASP A 199 -6.25 0.51 -18.73
CA ASP A 199 -6.14 -0.77 -18.03
C ASP A 199 -5.20 -0.68 -16.81
N LEU A 200 -4.09 0.05 -16.91
CA LEU A 200 -3.18 0.31 -15.78
C LEU A 200 -3.89 1.06 -14.65
N LEU A 201 -4.60 2.15 -14.99
CA LEU A 201 -5.38 2.93 -14.04
C LEU A 201 -6.50 2.10 -13.42
N SER A 202 -7.16 1.26 -14.22
CA SER A 202 -8.20 0.34 -13.71
C SER A 202 -7.64 -0.72 -12.77
N ALA A 203 -6.40 -1.18 -13.00
CA ALA A 203 -5.74 -2.17 -12.16
C ALA A 203 -5.23 -1.58 -10.84
N LEU A 204 -4.61 -0.39 -10.89
CA LEU A 204 -4.02 0.28 -9.72
C LEU A 204 -5.03 1.10 -8.91
N TRP A 205 -6.01 1.73 -9.56
CA TRP A 205 -7.00 2.63 -8.96
C TRP A 205 -8.43 2.38 -9.48
N PRO A 206 -9.02 1.22 -9.15
CA PRO A 206 -10.38 0.88 -9.55
C PRO A 206 -11.47 1.78 -8.92
N ASP A 207 -11.12 2.55 -7.89
CA ASP A 207 -11.98 3.59 -7.31
C ASP A 207 -12.22 4.78 -8.27
N THR A 208 -11.68 4.76 -9.49
CA THR A 208 -11.99 5.81 -10.47
C THR A 208 -13.36 5.66 -11.15
N ASP A 209 -14.06 4.55 -10.89
CA ASP A 209 -15.39 4.24 -11.44
C ASP A 209 -16.48 4.29 -10.34
N LEU A 210 -16.61 5.45 -9.68
CA LEU A 210 -17.53 5.70 -8.54
C LEU A 210 -18.96 6.07 -8.96
N SER A 211 -19.48 5.42 -10.00
CA SER A 211 -20.86 5.63 -10.46
C SER A 211 -21.93 5.07 -9.50
N ASP A 212 -21.54 4.34 -8.45
CA ASP A 212 -22.47 3.75 -7.50
C ASP A 212 -22.83 4.70 -6.34
N ALA A 213 -24.12 5.03 -6.26
CA ALA A 213 -24.75 5.99 -5.35
C ALA A 213 -24.67 5.66 -3.83
N ASP A 214 -23.96 4.61 -3.44
CA ASP A 214 -23.87 4.13 -2.05
C ASP A 214 -22.72 4.74 -1.24
N GLY A 215 -21.94 5.65 -1.81
CA GLY A 215 -21.07 6.57 -1.07
C GLY A 215 -19.86 5.95 -0.35
N PHE A 216 -19.56 4.67 -0.58
CA PHE A 216 -18.32 4.02 -0.14
C PHE A 216 -17.50 3.60 -1.35
N ALA A 217 -16.22 3.93 -1.37
CA ALA A 217 -15.32 3.49 -2.44
C ALA A 217 -15.12 1.97 -2.39
N PRO A 218 -14.96 1.25 -3.52
CA PRO A 218 -14.65 -0.18 -3.58
C PRO A 218 -13.56 -0.62 -2.58
N TYR A 219 -12.52 0.20 -2.40
CA TYR A 219 -11.47 -0.01 -1.40
C TYR A 219 -11.98 -0.05 0.05
N GLU A 220 -12.93 0.82 0.42
CA GLU A 220 -13.49 0.87 1.78
C GLU A 220 -14.30 -0.40 2.11
N ARG A 221 -14.98 -0.99 1.11
CA ARG A 221 -15.69 -2.27 1.26
C ARG A 221 -14.73 -3.43 1.48
N LEU A 222 -13.62 -3.46 0.72
CA LEU A 222 -12.56 -4.45 0.89
C LEU A 222 -11.88 -4.31 2.25
N GLN A 223 -11.59 -3.08 2.68
CA GLN A 223 -11.01 -2.81 4.00
C GLN A 223 -11.94 -3.25 5.13
N GLN A 224 -13.24 -2.95 5.05
CA GLN A 224 -14.21 -3.40 6.05
C GLN A 224 -14.33 -4.92 6.15
N ALA A 225 -14.24 -5.63 5.02
CA ALA A 225 -14.38 -7.08 4.98
C ALA A 225 -13.08 -7.83 5.32
N PHE A 226 -11.92 -7.29 4.91
CA PHE A 226 -10.66 -8.01 4.90
C PHE A 226 -9.50 -7.34 5.65
N ASP A 227 -9.51 -6.02 5.91
CA ASP A 227 -8.40 -5.32 6.58
C ASP A 227 -8.89 -4.44 7.74
N ALA A 228 -8.95 -5.03 8.93
CA ALA A 228 -9.39 -4.33 10.13
C ALA A 228 -8.33 -3.42 10.75
N PHE A 229 -7.07 -3.46 10.28
CA PHE A 229 -5.99 -2.69 10.90
C PHE A 229 -5.96 -1.26 10.36
N PRO A 230 -6.26 -0.24 11.18
CA PRO A 230 -6.19 1.15 10.75
C PRO A 230 -4.76 1.63 10.46
N ALA A 231 -3.73 0.92 10.91
CA ALA A 231 -2.36 1.38 10.81
C ALA A 231 -1.36 0.22 10.83
N THR A 232 -0.22 0.43 10.16
CA THR A 232 0.93 -0.46 10.29
C THR A 232 1.52 -0.38 11.69
N LEU A 233 1.69 -1.53 12.32
CA LEU A 233 2.34 -1.66 13.62
C LEU A 233 3.74 -2.23 13.45
N THR A 234 4.72 -1.60 14.09
CA THR A 234 6.11 -2.06 14.10
C THR A 234 6.54 -2.33 15.53
N VAL A 235 6.75 -3.59 15.85
CA VAL A 235 7.21 -4.01 17.18
C VAL A 235 8.70 -4.31 17.12
N LYS A 236 9.48 -3.65 17.99
CA LYS A 236 10.89 -3.99 18.24
C LYS A 236 10.98 -4.67 19.60
N PRO A 237 11.04 -6.01 19.66
CA PRO A 237 11.15 -6.75 20.91
C PRO A 237 12.48 -6.45 21.62
N ASP A 238 12.45 -6.35 22.95
CA ASP A 238 13.62 -6.14 23.80
C ASP A 238 14.23 -7.48 24.29
N GLY A 239 14.26 -8.46 23.40
CA GLY A 239 14.84 -9.77 23.65
C GLY A 239 14.42 -10.80 22.59
N GLN A 240 14.60 -12.08 22.90
CA GLN A 240 14.41 -13.15 21.92
C GLN A 240 12.93 -13.43 21.62
N VAL A 241 12.53 -13.30 20.36
CA VAL A 241 11.20 -13.72 19.89
C VAL A 241 11.10 -15.25 19.89
N VAL A 242 10.01 -15.76 20.47
CA VAL A 242 9.71 -17.19 20.58
C VAL A 242 8.45 -17.59 19.81
N GLU A 243 7.62 -16.61 19.43
CA GLU A 243 6.42 -16.83 18.60
C GLU A 243 6.06 -15.54 17.85
N ALA A 244 5.83 -15.65 16.55
CA ALA A 244 5.33 -14.57 15.70
C ALA A 244 4.27 -15.13 14.74
N VAL A 245 2.99 -14.92 15.06
CA VAL A 245 1.83 -15.34 14.28
C VAL A 245 1.22 -14.11 13.63
N GLY A 246 1.23 -14.07 12.29
CA GLY A 246 0.68 -12.97 11.51
C GLY A 246 1.51 -11.69 11.52
N PHE A 247 2.80 -11.76 11.90
CA PHE A 247 3.76 -10.66 11.77
C PHE A 247 4.84 -11.04 10.76
N VAL A 248 5.34 -10.06 10.00
CA VAL A 248 6.48 -10.20 9.09
C VAL A 248 7.72 -9.63 9.77
N GLU A 249 8.82 -10.39 9.76
CA GLU A 249 10.11 -9.91 10.30
C GLU A 249 10.84 -9.03 9.29
N ALA A 250 11.24 -7.83 9.68
CA ALA A 250 11.98 -6.88 8.86
C ALA A 250 12.90 -6.00 9.72
N ASP A 251 14.19 -5.95 9.39
CA ASP A 251 15.21 -5.11 10.05
C ASP A 251 15.24 -5.22 11.59
N GLY A 252 15.12 -6.43 12.11
CA GLY A 252 15.08 -6.70 13.56
C GLY A 252 13.80 -6.22 14.25
N ALA A 253 12.75 -5.95 13.48
CA ALA A 253 11.41 -5.63 13.95
C ALA A 253 10.39 -6.64 13.40
N TYR A 254 9.20 -6.63 13.98
CA TYR A 254 8.05 -7.41 13.56
C TYR A 254 6.95 -6.45 13.13
N VAL A 255 6.58 -6.53 11.87
CA VAL A 255 5.61 -5.65 11.22
C VAL A 255 4.29 -6.38 11.07
N LEU A 256 3.22 -5.73 11.52
CA LEU A 256 1.85 -6.09 11.19
C LEU A 256 1.33 -4.97 10.31
N SER A 257 1.22 -5.22 9.01
CA SER A 257 0.81 -4.19 8.05
C SER A 257 -0.69 -3.95 8.15
N ALA A 258 -1.11 -2.69 7.95
CA ALA A 258 -2.43 -2.48 7.36
C ALA A 258 -2.38 -3.11 5.97
N GLY A 259 -3.35 -3.95 5.62
CA GLY A 259 -3.44 -4.57 4.31
C GLY A 259 -3.66 -3.51 3.24
N ASP A 260 -2.60 -3.01 2.62
CA ASP A 260 -2.72 -2.07 1.52
C ASP A 260 -2.89 -2.84 0.22
N ILE A 261 -4.13 -2.96 -0.26
CA ILE A 261 -4.42 -3.71 -1.49
C ILE A 261 -3.67 -3.11 -2.69
N SER A 262 -3.35 -1.82 -2.68
CA SER A 262 -2.62 -1.18 -3.78
C SER A 262 -1.22 -1.76 -3.90
N TRP A 263 -0.54 -2.03 -2.77
CA TRP A 263 0.77 -2.70 -2.80
C TRP A 263 0.65 -4.16 -3.16
N ALA A 264 -0.39 -4.86 -2.69
CA ALA A 264 -0.64 -6.24 -3.11
C ALA A 264 -0.84 -6.35 -4.63
N VAL A 265 -1.51 -5.38 -5.25
CA VAL A 265 -1.64 -5.28 -6.71
C VAL A 265 -0.29 -5.05 -7.39
N VAL A 266 0.53 -4.14 -6.86
CA VAL A 266 1.88 -3.88 -7.39
C VAL A 266 2.72 -5.16 -7.33
N ASP A 267 2.74 -5.86 -6.20
CA ASP A 267 3.50 -7.10 -6.01
C ASP A 267 3.05 -8.18 -7.02
N VAL A 268 1.73 -8.38 -7.16
CA VAL A 268 1.19 -9.33 -8.16
C VAL A 268 1.62 -8.97 -9.58
N LEU A 269 1.62 -7.68 -9.92
CA LEU A 269 2.01 -7.22 -11.25
C LEU A 269 3.52 -7.34 -11.48
N GLU A 270 4.36 -7.05 -10.48
CA GLU A 270 5.81 -7.23 -10.56
C GLU A 270 6.23 -8.71 -10.70
N GLU A 271 5.47 -9.63 -10.12
CA GLU A 271 5.73 -11.07 -10.27
C GLU A 271 5.31 -11.64 -11.64
N THR A 272 4.34 -10.99 -12.28
CA THR A 272 3.68 -11.51 -13.49
C THR A 272 4.09 -10.80 -14.77
N VAL A 273 4.66 -9.59 -14.68
CA VAL A 273 5.10 -8.80 -15.83
C VAL A 273 6.59 -8.46 -15.70
N SER A 274 7.36 -8.71 -16.75
CA SER A 274 8.77 -8.33 -16.86
C SER A 274 9.04 -7.69 -18.22
N PRO A 275 9.75 -6.56 -18.31
CA PRO A 275 10.03 -5.64 -17.20
C PRO A 275 8.72 -5.07 -16.61
N SER A 276 8.62 -4.98 -15.29
CA SER A 276 7.49 -4.28 -14.66
C SER A 276 7.80 -2.79 -14.58
N PHE A 277 6.85 -1.99 -15.03
CA PHE A 277 6.85 -0.53 -14.91
C PHE A 277 5.81 -0.06 -13.89
N VAL A 278 5.07 -0.98 -13.28
CA VAL A 278 3.96 -0.67 -12.37
C VAL A 278 4.44 0.03 -11.11
N GLY A 279 5.59 -0.38 -10.56
CA GLY A 279 6.19 0.29 -9.39
C GLY A 279 6.54 1.76 -9.65
N PHE A 280 6.94 2.10 -10.90
CA PHE A 280 7.12 3.49 -11.31
C PHE A 280 5.76 4.21 -11.27
N TRP A 281 4.77 3.74 -12.03
CA TRP A 281 3.46 4.42 -12.11
C TRP A 281 2.70 4.49 -10.79
N ALA A 282 2.83 3.50 -9.92
CA ALA A 282 2.26 3.53 -8.57
C ALA A 282 2.87 4.65 -7.69
N SER A 283 4.02 5.21 -8.10
CA SER A 283 4.72 6.30 -7.43
C SER A 283 4.71 7.63 -8.19
N VAL A 284 4.24 7.64 -9.45
CA VAL A 284 4.16 8.83 -10.31
C VAL A 284 3.08 9.78 -9.81
N ASP A 285 3.41 11.06 -9.89
CA ASP A 285 2.46 12.17 -9.76
C ASP A 285 2.00 12.56 -11.17
N PHE A 286 0.79 12.14 -11.57
CA PHE A 286 0.36 12.21 -12.98
C PHE A 286 0.13 13.66 -13.43
N GLU A 287 -0.19 14.57 -12.52
CA GLU A 287 -0.31 15.99 -12.83
C GLU A 287 1.04 16.64 -13.19
N ASP A 288 2.15 16.21 -12.61
CA ASP A 288 3.48 16.70 -13.01
C ASP A 288 3.85 16.17 -14.40
N LEU A 289 3.59 14.89 -14.65
CA LEU A 289 3.90 14.25 -15.92
C LEU A 289 3.12 14.84 -17.10
N PHE A 290 1.82 15.13 -16.93
CA PHE A 290 0.97 15.66 -18.01
C PHE A 290 0.75 17.19 -17.95
N GLY A 291 1.11 17.84 -16.85
CA GLY A 291 0.92 19.27 -16.64
C GLY A 291 2.06 20.16 -17.15
N GLY A 292 3.13 19.59 -17.69
CA GLY A 292 4.26 20.32 -18.25
C GLY A 292 5.06 21.12 -17.21
N SER A 293 5.02 20.73 -15.93
CA SER A 293 5.92 21.27 -14.92
C SER A 293 7.15 20.38 -14.84
N PRO A 294 8.37 20.90 -15.06
CA PRO A 294 9.60 20.13 -14.95
C PRO A 294 9.83 19.80 -13.47
N GLY A 295 9.25 18.68 -13.04
CA GLY A 295 9.10 18.30 -11.64
C GLY A 295 9.92 17.07 -11.28
N ALA A 296 11.14 17.31 -10.83
CA ALA A 296 12.00 16.38 -10.07
C ALA A 296 12.73 15.26 -10.83
N ARG A 297 13.56 15.61 -11.84
CA ARG A 297 14.86 14.94 -11.98
C ARG A 297 15.89 15.72 -11.17
N THR A 298 16.45 15.10 -10.14
CA THR A 298 17.66 15.64 -9.50
C THR A 298 18.81 15.50 -10.48
N ASP A 299 19.46 16.61 -10.85
CA ASP A 299 20.55 16.74 -11.83
C ASP A 299 21.76 15.77 -11.66
N ASP A 300 21.81 14.97 -10.59
CA ASP A 300 22.84 13.96 -10.33
C ASP A 300 22.51 12.54 -10.88
N GLU A 301 21.30 12.31 -11.43
CA GLU A 301 20.83 10.96 -11.85
C GLU A 301 20.96 10.65 -13.37
N ASP A 302 21.24 11.62 -14.23
CA ASP A 302 21.25 11.42 -15.69
C ASP A 302 22.32 10.41 -16.15
N CYS A 303 23.45 10.32 -15.43
CA CYS A 303 24.48 9.32 -15.74
C CYS A 303 24.08 7.87 -15.37
N ASP A 304 23.02 7.68 -14.57
CA ASP A 304 22.52 6.37 -14.18
C ASP A 304 21.30 5.92 -15.00
N LEU A 305 20.56 6.86 -15.58
CA LEU A 305 19.34 6.57 -16.34
C LEU A 305 19.62 5.72 -17.59
N ASP A 306 20.62 6.10 -18.40
CA ASP A 306 21.00 5.33 -19.58
C ASP A 306 21.41 3.89 -19.21
N ARG A 307 22.17 3.73 -18.13
CA ARG A 307 22.57 2.39 -17.63
C ARG A 307 21.34 1.58 -17.21
N ARG A 308 20.44 2.18 -16.43
CA ARG A 308 19.20 1.52 -15.97
C ARG A 308 18.28 1.17 -17.14
N LEU A 309 18.19 2.03 -18.15
CA LEU A 309 17.43 1.78 -19.36
C LEU A 309 18.01 0.60 -20.15
N GLU A 310 19.33 0.54 -20.35
CA GLU A 310 19.98 -0.62 -20.98
C GLU A 310 19.77 -1.90 -20.17
N GLU A 311 19.83 -1.83 -18.84
CA GLU A 311 19.53 -2.96 -17.95
C GLU A 311 18.08 -3.43 -18.10
N THR A 312 17.11 -2.52 -18.15
CA THR A 312 15.70 -2.84 -18.38
C THR A 312 15.45 -3.42 -19.78
N LEU A 313 16.08 -2.85 -20.81
CA LEU A 313 15.97 -3.34 -22.20
C LEU A 313 16.60 -4.72 -22.39
N ALA A 314 17.56 -5.11 -21.54
CA ALA A 314 18.16 -6.43 -21.53
C ALA A 314 17.28 -7.50 -20.86
N LEU A 315 16.25 -7.10 -20.09
CA LEU A 315 15.31 -8.04 -19.49
C LEU A 315 14.39 -8.66 -20.56
N PRO A 316 14.02 -9.93 -20.39
CA PRO A 316 13.06 -10.55 -21.29
C PRO A 316 11.67 -9.95 -21.08
N PHE A 317 11.00 -9.68 -22.20
CA PHE A 317 9.62 -9.21 -22.25
C PHE A 317 8.71 -10.42 -22.02
N VAL A 318 8.20 -10.55 -20.80
CA VAL A 318 7.43 -11.71 -20.37
C VAL A 318 6.17 -11.23 -19.65
N VAL A 319 5.03 -11.72 -20.10
CA VAL A 319 3.80 -11.73 -19.31
C VAL A 319 3.51 -13.18 -18.91
N ARG A 320 3.27 -13.37 -17.62
CA ARG A 320 2.80 -14.64 -17.04
C ARG A 320 1.31 -14.46 -16.77
N PRO A 321 0.44 -14.74 -17.76
CA PRO A 321 -0.99 -14.49 -17.60
C PRO A 321 -1.52 -15.35 -16.45
N ALA A 322 -2.03 -14.67 -15.43
CA ALA A 322 -2.72 -15.31 -14.32
C ALA A 322 -4.24 -15.25 -14.58
N ARG A 323 -5.00 -16.17 -14.00
CA ARG A 323 -6.46 -16.09 -14.10
C ARG A 323 -7.00 -15.15 -13.04
N ALA A 324 -8.10 -14.45 -13.34
CA ALA A 324 -8.72 -13.55 -12.38
C ALA A 324 -9.02 -14.21 -11.01
N PRO A 325 -9.48 -15.47 -10.91
CA PRO A 325 -9.62 -16.14 -9.61
C PRO A 325 -8.28 -16.32 -8.86
N GLU A 326 -7.19 -16.62 -9.57
CA GLU A 326 -5.86 -16.80 -8.95
C GLU A 326 -5.30 -15.48 -8.43
N ILE A 327 -5.49 -14.38 -9.18
CA ILE A 327 -5.14 -13.04 -8.75
C ILE A 327 -6.02 -12.61 -7.57
N ALA A 328 -7.34 -12.86 -7.62
CA ALA A 328 -8.24 -12.52 -6.52
C ALA A 328 -7.87 -13.26 -5.23
N ASP A 329 -7.52 -14.54 -5.32
CA ASP A 329 -7.03 -15.33 -4.19
C ASP A 329 -5.69 -14.77 -3.67
N ALA A 330 -4.77 -14.36 -4.54
CA ALA A 330 -3.51 -13.74 -4.15
C ALA A 330 -3.73 -12.40 -3.42
N LEU A 331 -4.63 -11.55 -3.93
CA LEU A 331 -5.02 -10.30 -3.30
C LEU A 331 -5.74 -10.54 -1.96
N GLU A 332 -6.68 -11.49 -1.89
CA GLU A 332 -7.35 -11.88 -0.62
C GLU A 332 -6.33 -12.33 0.44
N ASN A 333 -5.29 -13.08 0.04
CA ASN A 333 -4.23 -13.53 0.94
C ASN A 333 -3.26 -12.43 1.36
N ALA A 334 -3.08 -11.40 0.54
CA ALA A 334 -2.26 -10.23 0.85
C ALA A 334 -2.96 -9.25 1.80
N LEU A 335 -4.30 -9.26 1.80
CA LEU A 335 -5.09 -8.57 2.82
C LEU A 335 -4.95 -9.31 4.15
N THR A 336 -4.78 -8.57 5.24
CA THR A 336 -4.56 -9.16 6.58
C THR A 336 -5.92 -9.54 7.17
N PRO A 337 -6.38 -10.81 7.05
CA PRO A 337 -7.73 -11.15 7.43
C PRO A 337 -7.92 -10.91 8.93
N LEU A 338 -9.16 -10.58 9.33
CA LEU A 338 -9.60 -10.49 10.72
C LEU A 338 -9.34 -11.82 11.47
N GLY A 339 -8.12 -11.98 12.00
CA GLY A 339 -7.63 -13.18 12.68
C GLY A 339 -6.89 -12.86 13.98
N GLU A 340 -6.41 -13.91 14.66
CA GLU A 340 -5.53 -13.72 15.82
C GLU A 340 -4.09 -13.48 15.34
N HIS A 341 -3.57 -12.28 15.61
CA HIS A 341 -2.15 -11.96 15.46
C HIS A 341 -1.51 -12.00 16.83
N ARG A 342 -0.35 -12.67 16.96
CA ARG A 342 0.31 -12.85 18.26
C ARG A 342 1.82 -12.80 18.14
N LEU A 343 2.44 -11.95 18.94
CA LEU A 343 3.88 -11.85 19.07
C LEU A 343 4.29 -12.13 20.51
N ARG A 344 5.25 -13.03 20.72
CA ARG A 344 5.74 -13.41 22.04
C ARG A 344 7.26 -13.42 22.06
N TRP A 345 7.84 -12.85 23.10
CA TRP A 345 9.28 -12.81 23.26
C TRP A 345 9.69 -12.91 24.73
N ILE A 346 10.88 -13.44 24.95
CA ILE A 346 11.58 -13.44 26.23
C ILE A 346 12.29 -12.09 26.34
N ARG A 347 12.05 -11.34 27.41
CA ARG A 347 12.70 -10.05 27.65
C ARG A 347 14.08 -10.27 28.24
N ASP A 348 15.05 -9.47 27.79
CA ASP A 348 16.38 -9.47 28.40
C ASP A 348 16.31 -8.97 29.87
N PRO A 349 17.09 -9.55 30.79
CA PRO A 349 17.19 -9.04 32.15
C PRO A 349 17.80 -7.62 32.11
N GLN A 350 17.00 -6.62 32.50
CA GLN A 350 17.44 -5.22 32.63
C GLN A 350 18.32 -4.98 33.85
#